data_AF-A0A9W8P9Q1-F1
#
_entry.id   AF-A0A9W8P9Q1-F1
#
_cell.length_a   1.000
_cell.length_b   1.000
_cell.length_c   1.000
_cell.angle_alpha   90.00
_cell.angle_beta   90.00
_cell.angle_gamma   90.00
#
_symmetry.space_group_name_H-M   'P 1'
#
loop_
_entity.id
_entity.type
_entity.pdbx_description
1 polymer ?
#
loop_
_entity_poly.entity_id
_entity_poly.type
_entity_poly.pdbx_seq_one_letter_code
_entity_poly.pdbx_strand_id
1 'polypeptide(L)'
;YKPVDRKVRPVPTYFPDPVAQQFKEIPAAVPLELPTHPTDYHNLDFSGRVTLERLENMFNKIPEGVLLTEEVNLIAFIIVNRGMAFAWNYSEKGYFSRDYYPDYEIPVIEHIPW
;
A
#
# COMPACT_ATOMS: atom_id res chain seq x y z
N TYR A 1 36.81 13.39 -0.28
CA TYR A 1 36.18 14.26 0.74
C TYR A 1 35.30 15.27 0.01
N LYS A 2 34.04 15.49 0.43
CA LYS A 2 33.15 16.49 -0.20
C LYS A 2 33.52 17.87 0.36
N PRO A 3 33.80 18.88 -0.46
CA PRO A 3 34.22 20.19 0.03
C PRO A 3 33.08 20.87 0.81
N VAL A 4 33.45 21.69 1.80
CA VAL A 4 32.53 22.18 2.85
C VAL A 4 31.42 23.06 2.29
N ASP A 5 31.73 23.83 1.25
CA ASP A 5 30.81 24.65 0.45
C ASP A 5 29.68 23.83 -0.20
N ARG A 6 29.92 22.55 -0.50
CA ARG A 6 28.92 21.64 -1.08
C ARG A 6 28.16 20.81 -0.04
N LYS A 7 28.35 21.09 1.25
CA LYS A 7 27.67 20.39 2.35
C LYS A 7 26.34 21.07 2.68
N VAL A 8 25.24 20.41 2.34
CA VAL A 8 23.89 20.80 2.73
C VAL A 8 23.62 20.27 4.14
N ARG A 9 23.17 21.13 5.06
CA ARG A 9 22.79 20.74 6.42
C ARG A 9 21.29 20.98 6.62
N PRO A 10 20.52 19.96 7.01
CA PRO A 10 19.12 20.18 7.38
C PRO A 10 19.07 21.01 8.66
N VAL A 11 18.10 21.92 8.75
CA VAL A 11 17.93 22.79 9.92
C VAL A 11 16.51 22.66 10.44
N PRO A 12 16.28 22.55 11.76
CA PRO A 12 14.95 22.51 12.35
C PRO A 12 14.30 23.91 12.35
N THR A 13 14.09 24.47 11.15
CA THR A 13 13.46 25.78 10.89
C THR A 13 12.08 25.58 10.26
N TYR A 14 11.31 26.66 10.11
CA TYR A 14 10.04 26.69 9.39
C TYR A 14 10.18 26.11 7.97
N PHE A 15 9.10 25.46 7.52
CA PHE A 15 9.03 24.82 6.22
C PHE A 15 9.10 25.87 5.09
N PRO A 16 9.97 25.71 4.08
CA PRO A 16 10.19 26.76 3.09
C PRO A 16 8.96 27.00 2.21
N ASP A 17 8.22 25.94 1.86
CA ASP A 17 6.95 26.03 1.15
C ASP A 17 5.85 25.18 1.83
N PRO A 18 5.07 25.76 2.75
CA PRO A 18 4.00 25.03 3.43
C PRO A 18 2.84 24.63 2.49
N VAL A 19 2.73 25.23 1.31
CA VAL A 19 1.70 24.88 0.32
C VAL A 19 2.08 23.59 -0.41
N ALA A 20 3.36 23.37 -0.66
CA ALA A 20 3.88 22.14 -1.26
C ALA A 20 3.60 20.88 -0.42
N GLN A 21 3.33 21.03 0.89
CA GLN A 21 3.09 19.91 1.80
C GLN A 21 1.62 19.72 2.20
N GLN A 22 0.68 20.20 1.38
CA GLN A 22 -0.75 19.99 1.63
C GLN A 22 -1.18 18.59 1.19
N PHE A 23 -1.73 17.82 2.13
CA PHE A 23 -2.35 16.53 1.83
C PHE A 23 -3.70 16.75 1.14
N LYS A 24 -3.93 16.01 0.07
CA LYS A 24 -5.25 16.00 -0.59
C LYS A 24 -6.14 14.96 0.05
N GLU A 25 -7.44 15.24 0.06
CA GLU A 25 -8.43 14.29 0.49
C GLU A 25 -8.45 13.08 -0.45
N ILE A 26 -8.45 11.88 0.13
CA ILE A 26 -8.56 10.63 -0.62
C ILE A 26 -10.04 10.39 -0.87
N PRO A 27 -10.48 10.15 -2.12
CA PRO A 27 -11.87 9.87 -2.41
C PRO A 27 -12.31 8.60 -1.67
N ALA A 28 -13.57 8.59 -1.21
CA ALA A 28 -14.15 7.42 -0.59
C ALA A 28 -14.10 6.23 -1.56
N ALA A 29 -13.66 5.07 -1.06
CA ALA A 29 -13.63 3.86 -1.86
C ALA A 29 -15.06 3.37 -2.15
N VAL A 30 -15.29 2.92 -3.38
CA VAL A 30 -16.54 2.23 -3.73
C VAL A 30 -16.58 0.91 -2.96
N PRO A 31 -17.61 0.62 -2.15
CA PRO A 31 -17.70 -0.63 -1.42
C PRO A 31 -17.80 -1.82 -2.38
N LEU A 32 -17.26 -2.96 -1.98
CA LEU A 32 -17.44 -4.21 -2.73
C LEU A 32 -18.77 -4.84 -2.32
N GLU A 33 -19.59 -5.21 -3.30
CA GLU A 33 -20.79 -6.00 -3.05
C GLU A 33 -20.40 -7.44 -2.72
N LEU A 34 -20.84 -7.92 -1.56
CA LEU A 34 -20.50 -9.26 -1.08
C LEU A 34 -21.56 -10.27 -1.54
N PRO A 35 -21.16 -11.43 -2.08
CA PRO A 35 -22.10 -12.49 -2.41
C PRO A 35 -22.67 -13.10 -1.13
N THR A 36 -23.98 -13.36 -1.12
CA THR A 36 -24.64 -14.05 0.00
C THR A 36 -24.32 -15.54 0.04
N HIS A 37 -24.04 -16.13 -1.13
CA HIS A 37 -23.62 -17.51 -1.29
C HIS A 37 -22.33 -17.52 -2.13
N PRO A 38 -21.16 -17.49 -1.48
CA PRO A 38 -19.89 -17.43 -2.19
C PRO A 38 -19.65 -18.74 -2.93
N THR A 39 -19.28 -18.63 -4.21
CA THR A 39 -18.88 -19.77 -5.04
C THR A 39 -17.56 -20.35 -4.55
N ASP A 40 -17.31 -21.62 -4.82
CA ASP A 40 -16.01 -22.25 -4.55
C ASP A 40 -14.87 -21.42 -5.15
N TYR A 41 -13.88 -21.11 -4.32
CA TYR A 41 -12.77 -20.25 -4.70
C TYR A 41 -11.96 -20.80 -5.88
N HIS A 42 -11.93 -22.12 -6.09
CA HIS A 42 -11.24 -22.74 -7.23
C HIS A 42 -11.82 -22.32 -8.59
N ASN A 43 -13.08 -21.87 -8.62
CA ASN A 43 -13.77 -21.43 -9.84
C ASN A 43 -13.72 -19.91 -10.04
N LEU A 44 -13.01 -19.17 -9.19
CA LEU A 44 -12.87 -17.72 -9.34
C LEU A 44 -11.91 -17.38 -10.47
N ASP A 45 -12.19 -16.26 -11.14
CA ASP A 45 -11.28 -15.70 -12.15
C ASP A 45 -10.08 -15.03 -11.46
N PHE A 46 -9.02 -15.83 -11.26
CA PHE A 46 -7.74 -15.33 -10.77
C PHE A 46 -7.10 -14.42 -11.83
N SER A 47 -6.92 -13.14 -11.50
CA SER A 47 -6.26 -12.18 -12.39
C SER A 47 -5.19 -11.36 -11.66
N GLY A 48 -4.16 -10.97 -12.41
CA GLY A 48 -3.09 -10.11 -11.93
C GLY A 48 -2.17 -10.79 -10.91
N ARG A 49 -2.18 -10.28 -9.66
CA ARG A 49 -1.26 -10.68 -8.58
C ARG A 49 -1.76 -11.85 -7.74
N VAL A 50 -3.05 -12.14 -7.78
CA VAL A 50 -3.64 -13.21 -6.97
C VAL A 50 -3.67 -14.48 -7.81
N THR A 51 -2.98 -15.51 -7.33
CA THR A 51 -2.99 -16.85 -7.94
C THR A 51 -3.56 -17.84 -6.93
N LEU A 52 -4.09 -18.96 -7.43
CA LEU A 52 -4.59 -20.05 -6.61
C LEU A 52 -3.52 -20.53 -5.60
N GLU A 53 -2.29 -20.76 -6.07
CA GLU A 53 -1.18 -21.19 -5.20
C GLU A 53 -0.89 -20.20 -4.05
N ARG A 54 -1.00 -18.89 -4.32
CA ARG A 54 -0.80 -17.85 -3.30
C ARG A 54 -1.92 -17.90 -2.25
N LEU A 55 -3.17 -18.09 -2.67
CA LEU A 55 -4.30 -18.24 -1.77
C LEU A 55 -4.22 -19.50 -0.92
N GLU A 56 -3.90 -20.65 -1.52
CA GLU A 56 -3.71 -21.90 -0.78
C GLU A 56 -2.59 -21.76 0.26
N ASN A 57 -1.46 -21.16 -0.12
CA ASN A 57 -0.37 -20.88 0.83
C ASN A 57 -0.79 -19.94 1.98
N MET A 58 -1.75 -19.05 1.76
CA MET A 58 -2.31 -18.20 2.81
C MET A 58 -3.24 -19.01 3.71
N PHE A 59 -4.18 -19.77 3.14
CA PHE A 59 -5.13 -20.57 3.90
C PHE A 59 -4.45 -21.69 4.71
N ASN A 60 -3.38 -22.29 4.19
CA ASN A 60 -2.57 -23.29 4.91
C ASN A 60 -1.90 -22.74 6.18
N LYS A 61 -1.78 -21.42 6.32
CA LYS A 61 -1.25 -20.78 7.55
C LYS A 61 -2.33 -20.54 8.59
N ILE A 62 -3.59 -20.65 8.22
CA ILE A 62 -4.73 -20.50 9.12
C ILE A 62 -4.96 -21.87 9.79
N PRO A 63 -5.05 -21.93 11.13
CA PRO A 63 -5.34 -23.18 11.82
C PRO A 63 -6.69 -23.77 11.38
N GLU A 64 -6.75 -25.10 11.34
CA GLU A 64 -7.99 -25.82 11.04
C GLU A 64 -9.12 -25.46 12.03
N GLY A 65 -10.34 -25.34 11.54
CA GLY A 65 -11.53 -25.04 12.34
C GLY A 65 -11.72 -23.57 12.70
N VAL A 66 -10.82 -22.67 12.30
CA VAL A 66 -10.98 -21.21 12.49
C VAL A 66 -11.99 -20.62 11.51
N LEU A 67 -12.01 -21.11 10.28
CA LEU A 67 -12.89 -20.63 9.21
C LEU A 67 -13.77 -21.77 8.71
N LEU A 68 -15.05 -21.46 8.46
CA LEU A 68 -15.95 -22.34 7.73
C LEU A 68 -15.61 -22.31 6.24
N THR A 69 -16.03 -23.34 5.51
CA THR A 69 -15.80 -23.43 4.06
C THR A 69 -16.41 -22.23 3.30
N GLU A 70 -17.58 -21.76 3.73
CA GLU A 70 -18.22 -20.57 3.14
C GLU A 70 -17.42 -19.29 3.40
N GLU A 71 -16.82 -19.15 4.58
CA GLU A 71 -16.00 -18.00 4.94
C GLU A 71 -14.69 -17.99 4.14
N VAL A 72 -14.08 -19.15 3.93
CA VAL A 72 -12.89 -19.30 3.05
C VAL A 72 -13.21 -18.83 1.64
N ASN A 73 -14.34 -19.28 1.08
CA ASN A 73 -14.79 -18.88 -0.25
C ASN A 73 -15.07 -17.37 -0.33
N LEU A 74 -15.71 -16.79 0.70
CA LEU A 74 -15.98 -15.35 0.76
C LEU A 74 -14.68 -14.53 0.84
N ILE A 75 -13.73 -14.95 1.67
CA ILE A 75 -12.43 -14.29 1.81
C ILE A 75 -11.68 -14.35 0.47
N ALA A 76 -11.67 -15.50 -0.19
CA ALA A 76 -11.05 -15.64 -1.50
C ALA A 76 -11.68 -14.69 -2.53
N PHE A 77 -13.01 -14.60 -2.57
CA PHE A 77 -13.73 -13.65 -3.44
C PHE A 77 -13.29 -12.19 -3.19
N ILE A 78 -13.17 -11.79 -1.92
CA ILE A 78 -12.73 -10.44 -1.54
C ILE A 78 -11.29 -10.20 -2.00
N ILE A 79 -10.39 -11.16 -1.77
CA ILE A 79 -8.98 -11.04 -2.13
C ILE A 79 -8.80 -10.93 -3.64
N VAL A 80 -9.52 -11.74 -4.42
CA VAL A 80 -9.47 -11.67 -5.89
C VAL A 80 -9.98 -10.31 -6.38
N ASN A 81 -11.13 -9.85 -5.89
CA ASN A 81 -11.69 -8.53 -6.26
C ASN A 81 -10.82 -7.34 -5.82
N ARG A 82 -10.09 -7.49 -4.71
CA ARG A 82 -9.20 -6.45 -4.17
C ARG A 82 -7.73 -6.83 -4.31
N GLY A 83 -7.36 -7.55 -5.37
CA GLY A 83 -6.03 -8.14 -5.51
C GLY A 83 -4.87 -7.16 -5.43
N MET A 84 -5.08 -5.90 -5.80
CA MET A 84 -4.08 -4.83 -5.71
C MET A 84 -3.82 -4.32 -4.28
N ALA A 85 -4.73 -4.58 -3.34
CA ALA A 85 -4.58 -4.20 -1.93
C ALA A 85 -3.63 -5.14 -1.19
N PHE A 86 -3.39 -6.35 -1.70
CA PHE A 86 -2.54 -7.36 -1.09
C PHE A 86 -1.14 -7.36 -1.71
N ALA A 87 -0.13 -7.47 -0.85
CA ALA A 87 1.26 -7.64 -1.23
C ALA A 87 1.73 -9.04 -0.85
N TRP A 88 2.07 -9.87 -1.84
CA TRP A 88 2.53 -11.24 -1.61
C TRP A 88 4.05 -11.33 -1.44
N ASN A 89 4.76 -10.32 -1.93
CA ASN A 89 6.20 -10.16 -1.76
C ASN A 89 6.54 -8.68 -1.49
N TYR A 90 7.80 -8.43 -1.16
CA TYR A 90 8.28 -7.09 -0.83
C TYR A 90 8.17 -6.11 -2.01
N SER A 91 8.34 -6.58 -3.25
CA SER A 91 8.21 -5.73 -4.44
C SER A 91 6.78 -5.25 -4.70
N GLU A 92 5.77 -5.95 -4.19
CA GLU A 92 4.36 -5.61 -4.34
C GLU A 92 3.82 -4.68 -3.25
N LYS A 93 4.66 -4.30 -2.28
CA LYS A 93 4.26 -3.43 -1.17
C LYS A 93 3.68 -2.10 -1.68
N GLY A 94 2.63 -1.63 -1.02
CA GLY A 94 2.02 -0.34 -1.30
C GLY A 94 2.97 0.82 -0.97
N TYR A 95 2.84 1.91 -1.73
CA TYR A 95 3.45 3.21 -1.44
C TYR A 95 2.36 4.27 -1.41
N PHE A 96 2.59 5.35 -0.68
CA PHE A 96 1.73 6.51 -0.76
C PHE A 96 1.80 7.11 -2.17
N SER A 97 0.64 7.38 -2.76
CA SER A 97 0.61 8.10 -4.04
C SER A 97 1.01 9.55 -3.80
N ARG A 98 1.92 10.03 -4.64
CA ARG A 98 2.35 11.44 -4.69
C ARG A 98 1.22 12.40 -5.00
N ASP A 99 0.13 11.90 -5.58
CA ASP A 99 -1.05 12.71 -5.88
C ASP A 99 -1.73 13.23 -4.61
N TYR A 100 -1.70 12.42 -3.54
CA TYR A 100 -2.33 12.70 -2.24
C TYR A 100 -1.31 13.06 -1.16
N TYR A 101 -0.12 12.49 -1.23
CA TYR A 101 0.99 12.70 -0.30
C TYR A 101 2.20 13.24 -1.05
N PRO A 102 2.36 14.57 -1.18
CA PRO A 102 3.52 15.13 -1.86
C PRO A 102 4.82 14.77 -1.12
N ASP A 103 5.92 14.76 -1.87
CA ASP A 103 7.25 14.47 -1.31
C ASP A 103 7.62 15.55 -0.27
N TYR A 104 8.21 15.14 0.86
CA TYR A 104 8.60 16.05 1.93
C TYR A 104 9.87 16.84 1.55
N GLU A 105 9.78 18.17 1.54
CA GLU A 105 10.94 19.04 1.36
C GLU A 105 11.63 19.35 2.69
N ILE A 106 12.90 18.96 2.82
CA ILE A 106 13.65 19.22 4.06
C ILE A 106 14.13 20.69 4.04
N PRO A 107 13.82 21.50 5.07
CA PRO A 107 14.37 22.85 5.18
C PRO A 107 15.90 22.82 5.26
N VAL A 108 16.54 23.56 4.36
CA VAL A 108 18.00 23.69 4.28
C VAL A 108 18.38 25.16 4.32
N ILE A 109 19.52 25.47 4.94
CA ILE A 109 20.10 26.82 4.91
C ILE A 109 21.28 26.80 3.93
N GLU A 110 21.32 27.77 3.04
CA GLU A 110 22.45 27.95 2.13
C GLU A 110 23.73 28.24 2.91
N HIS A 111 24.81 27.55 2.55
CA HIS A 111 26.11 27.75 3.17
C HIS A 111 26.75 29.03 2.63
N ILE A 112 27.09 29.96 3.53
CA ILE A 112 27.86 31.16 3.20
C ILE A 112 29.35 30.84 3.40
N PRO A 113 30.16 30.72 2.33
CA PRO A 113 31.61 30.56 2.46
C PRO A 113 32.22 31.83 3.06
N TRP A 114 33.21 31.65 3.95
CA TRP A 114 34.02 32.70 4.53
C TRP A 114 35.17 33.09 3.60
#